data_AF-A0AAN7LC47-F1
#
_entry.id   AF-A0AAN7LC47-F1
#
_cell.length_a   1.000
_cell.length_b   1.000
_cell.length_c   1.000
_cell.angle_alpha   90.00
_cell.angle_beta   90.00
_cell.angle_gamma   90.00
#
_symmetry.space_group_name_H-M   'P 1'
#
loop_
_entity.id
_entity.type
_entity.pdbx_description
1 polymer ?
#
loop_
_entity_poly.entity_id
_entity_poly.type
_entity_poly.pdbx_seq_one_letter_code
_entity_poly.pdbx_strand_id
1 'polypeptide(L)' 'MDAEMIPGLYPLGRCKTLHLVRHAEGFHNVEGEKDFKAYLSYDLLDAQLTPLGWQQARIARHLHIYTRIAKILV' A
#
# COMPACT_ATOMS: atom_id res chain seq x y z
N MET A 1 32.00 -6.95 0.42
CA MET A 1 31.32 -7.43 -0.81
C MET A 1 30.35 -6.34 -1.19
N ASP A 2 30.79 -5.43 -2.05
CA ASP A 2 29.99 -4.32 -2.51
C ASP A 2 29.14 -4.86 -3.67
N ALA A 3 27.83 -5.00 -3.44
CA ALA A 3 26.91 -5.40 -4.47
C ALA A 3 26.76 -4.25 -5.45
N GLU A 4 27.55 -4.28 -6.52
CA GLU A 4 27.44 -3.36 -7.64
C GLU A 4 26.06 -3.54 -8.27
N MET A 5 25.17 -2.55 -8.10
CA MET A 5 23.83 -2.56 -8.71
C MET A 5 23.99 -2.34 -10.21
N ILE A 6 24.05 -3.43 -10.98
CA ILE A 6 23.96 -3.38 -12.44
C ILE A 6 22.53 -2.96 -12.81
N PRO A 7 22.31 -1.81 -13.48
CA PRO A 7 20.99 -1.46 -13.97
C PRO A 7 20.61 -2.43 -15.09
N GLY A 8 19.73 -3.39 -14.80
CA GLY A 8 19.17 -4.27 -15.82
C GLY A 8 18.44 -3.45 -16.87
N LEU A 9 18.81 -3.61 -18.15
CA LEU A 9 18.08 -3.00 -19.26
C LEU A 9 16.76 -3.79 -19.44
N TYR A 10 15.68 -3.34 -18.80
CA TYR A 10 14.40 -4.03 -18.90
C TYR A 10 13.67 -3.60 -20.19
N PRO A 11 13.39 -4.53 -21.13
CA PRO A 11 12.69 -4.17 -22.37
C PRO A 11 11.27 -3.67 -22.05
N LEU A 12 10.99 -2.42 -22.42
CA LEU A 12 9.76 -1.68 -22.09
C LEU A 12 8.47 -2.48 -22.36
N GLY A 13 8.46 -3.29 -23.43
CA GLY A 13 7.33 -4.11 -23.86
C GLY A 13 7.12 -5.44 -23.11
N ARG A 14 8.00 -5.81 -22.18
CA ARG A 14 7.88 -7.03 -21.36
C ARG A 14 7.76 -6.75 -19.87
N CYS A 15 7.61 -5.49 -19.49
CA CYS A 15 7.45 -5.10 -18.09
C CYS A 15 5.98 -5.12 -17.66
N LYS A 16 5.75 -5.45 -16.38
CA LYS A 16 4.45 -5.29 -15.72
C LYS A 16 4.56 -4.16 -14.71
N THR A 17 3.49 -3.39 -14.55
CA THR A 17 3.41 -2.42 -13.45
C THR A 17 2.94 -3.17 -12.19
N LEU A 18 3.78 -3.19 -11.16
CA LEU A 18 3.40 -3.63 -9.82
C LEU A 18 3.00 -2.41 -8.99
N HIS A 19 1.83 -2.47 -8.37
CA HIS A 19 1.39 -1.46 -7.41
C HIS A 19 1.56 -2.03 -5.99
N LEU A 20 2.41 -1.39 -5.18
CA LEU A 20 2.59 -1.73 -3.78
C LEU A 20 1.79 -0.74 -2.94
N VAL A 21 0.84 -1.25 -2.15
CA VAL A 21 -0.10 -0.44 -1.37
C VAL A 21 -0.12 -0.98 0.04
N ARG A 22 0.08 -0.11 1.03
CA ARG A 22 -0.12 -0.46 2.44
C ARG A 22 -1.62 -0.70 2.70
N HIS A 23 -1.95 -1.52 3.70
CA HIS A 23 -3.33 -1.58 4.18
C HIS A 23 -3.83 -0.18 4.60
N ALA A 24 -5.14 0.01 4.50
CA ALA A 24 -5.78 1.24 4.96
C ALA A 24 -5.79 1.33 6.50
N GLU A 25 -6.26 2.45 7.05
CA GLU A 25 -6.32 2.65 8.49
C GLU A 25 -7.10 1.54 9.21
N GLY A 26 -6.44 0.86 10.14
CA GLY A 26 -7.04 -0.09 11.07
C GLY A 26 -7.19 0.51 12.46
N PHE A 27 -8.06 -0.09 13.28
CA PHE A 27 -8.22 0.34 14.69
C PHE A 27 -6.90 0.28 15.47
N HIS A 28 -6.00 -0.66 15.14
CA HIS A 28 -4.67 -0.73 15.74
C HIS A 28 -3.80 0.51 15.44
N ASN A 29 -3.99 1.18 14.27
CA ASN A 29 -3.27 2.41 13.97
C ASN A 29 -3.79 3.55 14.85
N VAL A 30 -5.11 3.69 14.95
CA VAL A 30 -5.75 4.75 15.75
C VAL A 30 -5.38 4.64 17.23
N GLU A 31 -5.42 3.44 17.80
CA GLU A 31 -5.03 3.25 19.20
C GLU A 31 -3.51 3.38 19.39
N GLY A 32 -2.71 2.89 18.44
CA GLY A 32 -1.26 3.02 18.47
C GLY A 32 -0.75 4.46 18.34
N GLU A 33 -1.50 5.35 17.69
CA GLU A 33 -1.21 6.79 17.66
C GLU A 33 -1.49 7.48 19.00
N LYS A 34 -2.46 6.99 19.77
CA LYS A 34 -2.79 7.52 21.10
C LYS A 34 -1.80 7.01 22.16
N ASP A 35 -1.51 5.72 22.13
CA ASP A 35 -0.54 5.07 23.00
C ASP A 35 0.26 4.05 22.20
N PHE A 36 1.56 4.29 22.07
CA PHE A 36 2.46 3.40 21.35
C PHE A 36 2.45 1.96 21.89
N LYS A 37 2.15 1.77 23.19
CA LYS A 37 2.04 0.42 23.78
C LYS A 37 0.86 -0.37 23.22
N ALA A 38 -0.16 0.30 22.65
CA ALA A 38 -1.32 -0.36 22.06
C ALA A 38 -0.94 -1.24 20.86
N TYR A 39 0.17 -0.97 20.16
CA TYR A 39 0.67 -1.86 19.11
C TYR A 39 1.06 -3.26 19.60
N LEU A 40 1.31 -3.42 20.91
CA LEU A 40 1.62 -4.70 21.54
C LEU A 40 0.38 -5.38 22.14
N SER A 41 -0.79 -4.75 22.05
CA SER A 41 -2.03 -5.30 22.61
C SER A 41 -2.53 -6.48 21.77
N TYR A 42 -2.83 -7.58 22.45
CA TYR A 42 -3.48 -8.74 21.83
C TYR A 42 -4.91 -8.43 21.35
N ASP A 43 -5.58 -7.46 21.96
CA ASP A 43 -6.94 -7.04 21.56
C ASP A 43 -6.96 -6.34 20.19
N LEU A 44 -5.81 -5.83 19.74
CA LEU A 44 -5.64 -5.15 18.45
C LEU A 44 -4.95 -6.02 17.40
N LEU A 45 -4.71 -7.30 17.72
CA LEU A 45 -4.22 -8.27 16.75
C LEU A 45 -5.28 -8.53 15.68
N ASP A 46 -4.88 -8.47 14.41
CA ASP A 46 -5.79 -8.60 13.26
C ASP A 46 -7.00 -7.64 13.30
N ALA A 47 -6.79 -6.45 13.88
CA ALA A 47 -7.83 -5.45 14.01
C ALA A 47 -8.36 -5.02 12.64
N GLN A 48 -9.69 -4.91 12.55
CA GLN A 48 -10.39 -4.51 11.32
C GLN A 48 -10.07 -3.06 10.92
N LEU A 49 -10.39 -2.74 9.66
CA LEU A 49 -10.34 -1.38 9.16
C LEU A 49 -11.35 -0.48 9.88
N THR A 50 -10.97 0.77 10.09
CA THR A 50 -11.90 1.81 10.55
C THR A 50 -12.86 2.18 9.41
N PRO A 51 -13.96 2.91 9.69
CA PRO A 51 -14.81 3.47 8.63
C PRO A 51 -14.03 4.33 7.61
N LEU A 52 -13.05 5.10 8.10
CA LEU A 52 -12.13 5.87 7.25
C LEU A 52 -11.23 4.93 6.43
N GLY A 53 -10.69 3.87 7.04
CA GLY A 53 -9.91 2.85 6.34
C GLY A 53 -10.68 2.21 5.18
N TRP A 54 -11.96 1.89 5.37
CA TRP A 54 -12.82 1.39 4.29
C TRP A 54 -13.01 2.41 3.16
N GLN A 55 -13.15 3.70 3.47
CA GLN A 55 -13.21 4.75 2.46
C GLN A 55 -11.88 4.86 1.68
N GLN A 56 -10.74 4.81 2.37
CA GLN A 56 -9.41 4.81 1.75
C GLN A 56 -9.24 3.62 0.80
N ALA A 57 -9.66 2.41 1.19
CA ALA A 57 -9.61 1.23 0.34
C ALA A 57 -10.47 1.38 -0.93
N ARG A 58 -11.64 2.01 -0.82
CA ARG A 58 -12.51 2.32 -1.98
C ARG A 58 -11.84 3.29 -2.96
N ILE A 59 -11.17 4.33 -2.44
CA ILE A 59 -10.43 5.30 -3.27
C ILE A 59 -9.24 4.62 -3.96
N ALA A 60 -8.47 3.84 -3.22
CA ALA A 60 -7.34 3.09 -3.77
C ALA A 60 -7.78 2.20 -4.93
N ARG A 61 -8.87 1.45 -4.78
CA ARG A 61 -9.44 0.64 -5.86
C ARG A 61 -9.78 1.47 -7.10
N HIS A 62 -10.35 2.67 -6.91
CA HIS A 62 -10.69 3.56 -8.01
C HIS A 62 -9.41 4.02 -8.74
N LEU A 63 -8.40 4.51 -8.01
CA LEU A 63 -7.12 4.95 -8.61
C LEU A 63 -6.44 3.84 -9.43
N HIS A 64 -6.44 2.59 -8.96
CA HIS A 64 -5.87 1.47 -9.72
C HIS A 64 -6.55 1.25 -11.08
N ILE A 65 -7.86 1.48 -11.17
CA ILE A 65 -8.62 1.37 -12.41
C ILE A 65 -8.21 2.49 -13.39
N TYR A 66 -8.12 3.74 -12.93
CA TYR A 66 -7.77 4.88 -13.81
C TYR A 66 -6.29 4.90 -14.21
N THR A 67 -5.39 4.39 -13.36
CA THR A 67 -3.96 4.33 -13.69
C THR A 67 -3.66 3.35 -14.84
N ARG A 68 -4.55 2.40 -15.13
CA ARG A 68 -4.47 1.55 -16.34
C ARG A 68 -4.86 2.28 -17.63
N ILE A 69 -5.70 3.31 -17.55
CA ILE A 69 -6.19 4.06 -18.72
C ILE A 69 -5.20 5.19 -19.08
N ALA A 70 -4.54 5.78 -18.09
CA ALA A 70 -3.64 6.92 -18.26
C ALA A 70 -2.20 6.59 -18.72
N LYS A 71 -1.88 5.32 -19.02
CA LYS A 71 -0.52 4.89 -19.41
C LYS A 71 -0.27 4.80 -20.93
N ILE A 72 -1.20 5.28 -21.75
CA ILE A 72 -1.01 5.47 -23.21
C ILE A 72 -1.21 6.96 -23.52
N LEU A 73 -0.22 7.77 -23.19
CA LEU A 73 -0.04 9.14 -23.69
C LEU A 73 1.40 9.57 -23.37
N VAL A 74 2.33 8.94 -24.09
CA VAL A 74 3.61 9.52 -24.53
C VAL A 74 3.73 9.18 -26.00
#